data_AF-A0A973I4G3-F1
#
_entry.id   AF-A0A973I4G3-F1
#
_cell.length_a   1.000
_cell.length_b   1.000
_cell.length_c   1.000
_cell.angle_alpha   90.00
_cell.angle_beta   90.00
_cell.angle_gamma   90.00
#
_symmetry.space_group_name_H-M   'P 1'
#
loop_
_entity.id
_entity.type
_entity.pdbx_description
1 polymer ?
#
loop_
_entity_poly.entity_id
_entity_poly.type
_entity_poly.pdbx_seq_one_letter_code
_entity_poly.pdbx_strand_id
1 'polypeptide(L)'
;MNFIYILMLCAFSCSVIALPKIKAVTEDLWPLNYLQDGELKGKSAQVVLSALEKSGLSYQLEVLPWPRAFKIATEQPNTVIFSIVRTNKREQ
;
A
#
# COMPACT_ATOMS: atom_id res chain seq x y z
N MET A 1 25.01 -0.55 -42.49
CA MET A 1 23.66 0.07 -42.49
C MET A 1 22.67 -0.59 -41.53
N ASN A 2 22.73 -1.91 -41.28
CA ASN A 2 21.77 -2.59 -40.38
C ASN A 2 22.02 -2.40 -38.87
N PHE A 3 23.25 -2.08 -38.45
CA PHE A 3 23.61 -1.95 -37.03
C PHE A 3 22.97 -0.73 -36.35
N ILE A 4 22.78 0.36 -37.10
CA ILE A 4 22.14 1.60 -36.62
C ILE A 4 20.66 1.39 -36.31
N TYR A 5 19.95 0.60 -37.14
CA TYR A 5 18.54 0.30 -36.91
C TYR A 5 18.32 -0.61 -35.70
N ILE A 6 19.26 -1.52 -35.41
CA ILE A 6 19.22 -2.39 -34.21
C ILE A 6 19.43 -1.56 -32.93
N LEU A 7 20.34 -0.59 -32.95
CA LEU A 7 20.56 0.32 -31.82
C LEU A 7 19.34 1.22 -31.55
N MET A 8 18.67 1.67 -32.62
CA MET A 8 17.48 2.53 -32.55
C MET A 8 16.23 1.77 -32.06
N LEU A 9 16.11 0.48 -32.36
CA LEU A 9 15.02 -0.37 -31.86
C LEU A 9 15.16 -0.67 -30.35
N CYS A 10 16.39 -0.82 -29.84
CA CYS A 10 16.65 -1.05 -28.42
C CYS A 10 16.38 0.17 -27.52
N ALA A 11 16.44 1.39 -28.07
CA ALA A 11 16.16 2.61 -27.31
C ALA A 11 14.65 2.82 -27.06
N PHE A 12 13.78 2.16 -27.82
CA PHE A 12 12.32 2.33 -27.72
C PHE A 12 11.65 1.41 -26.69
N SER A 13 12.36 0.40 -26.18
CA SER A 13 11.82 -0.61 -25.25
C SER A 13 12.08 -0.29 -23.77
N CYS A 14 12.54 0.92 -23.43
CA CYS A 14 12.66 1.34 -22.04
C CYS A 14 11.28 1.72 -21.46
N SER A 15 10.50 0.71 -21.06
CA SER A 15 9.31 0.94 -20.25
C SER A 15 9.73 1.48 -18.89
N VAL A 16 9.34 2.72 -18.57
CA VAL A 16 9.44 3.25 -17.21
C VAL A 16 8.46 2.45 -16.33
N ILE A 17 9.00 1.56 -15.51
CA ILE A 17 8.22 0.86 -14.47
C ILE A 17 7.95 1.88 -13.36
N ALA A 18 6.72 2.40 -13.31
CA ALA A 18 6.29 3.21 -12.17
C ALA A 18 6.32 2.34 -10.90
N LEU A 19 6.86 2.90 -9.81
CA LEU A 19 6.83 2.22 -8.51
C LEU A 19 5.37 1.94 -8.11
N PRO A 20 5.06 0.74 -7.58
CA PRO A 20 3.71 0.38 -7.22
C PRO A 20 3.20 1.30 -6.10
N LYS A 21 2.01 1.89 -6.30
CA LYS A 21 1.32 2.67 -5.27
C LYS A 21 0.65 1.71 -4.29
N ILE A 22 1.04 1.80 -3.02
CA ILE A 22 0.44 1.00 -1.94
C ILE A 22 -0.88 1.63 -1.48
N LYS A 23 -1.93 0.82 -1.36
CA LYS A 23 -3.14 1.21 -0.63
C LYS A 23 -3.06 0.67 0.79
N ALA A 24 -2.90 1.56 1.77
CA ALA A 24 -2.96 1.21 3.18
C ALA A 24 -4.39 1.39 3.70
N VAL A 25 -4.98 0.33 4.24
CA VAL A 25 -6.32 0.35 4.83
C VAL A 25 -6.28 -0.04 6.30
N THR A 26 -7.11 0.59 7.10
CA THR A 26 -7.28 0.26 8.52
C THR A 26 -8.70 0.56 8.99
N GLU A 27 -9.01 0.22 10.24
CA GLU A 27 -10.27 0.59 10.90
C GLU A 27 -10.05 1.75 11.88
N ASP A 28 -11.15 2.38 12.32
CA ASP A 28 -11.12 3.33 13.44
C ASP A 28 -11.24 2.56 14.76
N LEU A 29 -10.10 2.26 15.37
CA LEU A 29 -9.92 1.47 16.57
C LEU A 29 -8.99 2.17 17.55
N TRP A 30 -9.58 2.89 18.50
CA TRP A 30 -8.87 3.42 19.65
C TRP A 30 -8.29 2.27 20.51
N PRO A 31 -7.04 2.35 21.00
CA PRO A 31 -6.06 3.44 20.84
C PRO A 31 -5.02 3.17 19.73
N LEU A 32 -5.22 2.16 18.89
CA LEU A 32 -4.20 1.65 17.95
C LEU A 32 -4.10 2.48 16.67
N ASN A 33 -5.24 2.79 16.07
CA ASN A 33 -5.41 3.53 14.83
C ASN A 33 -6.79 4.18 14.88
N TYR A 34 -6.88 5.46 15.21
CA TYR A 34 -8.16 6.14 15.38
C TYR A 34 -8.16 7.51 14.73
N LEU A 35 -9.33 7.95 14.29
CA LEU A 35 -9.49 9.30 13.76
C LEU A 35 -9.66 10.30 14.91
N GLN A 36 -8.87 11.36 14.89
CA GLN A 36 -9.07 12.52 15.75
C GLN A 36 -8.95 13.77 14.89
N ASP A 37 -10.01 14.58 14.85
CA ASP A 37 -10.07 15.79 14.03
C ASP A 37 -9.81 15.53 12.52
N GLY A 38 -10.18 14.32 12.06
CA GLY A 38 -9.95 13.88 10.67
C GLY A 38 -8.55 13.32 10.39
N GLU A 39 -7.65 13.35 11.36
CA GLU A 39 -6.30 12.78 11.24
C GLU A 39 -6.23 11.39 11.86
N LEU A 40 -5.54 10.46 11.18
CA LEU A 40 -5.28 9.14 11.74
C LEU A 40 -4.16 9.21 12.78
N LYS A 41 -4.48 8.86 14.03
CA LYS A 41 -3.55 8.79 15.17
C LYS A 41 -3.49 7.39 15.75
N GLY A 42 -2.61 7.18 16.72
CA GLY A 42 -2.45 5.90 17.43
C GLY A 42 -1.10 5.24 17.17
N LYS A 43 -0.67 4.39 18.12
CA LYS A 43 0.68 3.81 18.11
C LYS A 43 0.93 2.91 16.91
N SER A 44 -0.06 2.09 16.53
CA SER A 44 0.09 1.18 15.39
C SER A 44 0.06 1.94 14.07
N ALA A 45 -0.79 2.97 13.94
CA ALA A 45 -0.77 3.87 12.80
C ALA A 45 0.61 4.52 12.62
N GLN A 46 1.20 5.05 13.70
CA GLN A 46 2.52 5.69 13.66
C GLN A 46 3.61 4.74 13.13
N VAL A 47 3.64 3.49 13.59
CA VAL A 47 4.63 2.50 13.15
C VAL A 47 4.51 2.21 11.66
N VAL A 48 3.30 1.99 11.17
CA VAL A 48 3.06 1.64 9.75
C VAL A 48 3.31 2.82 8.83
N LEU A 49 2.82 4.01 9.18
CA LEU A 49 3.06 5.23 8.41
C LEU A 49 4.56 5.55 8.33
N SER A 50 5.28 5.43 9.45
CA SER A 50 6.75 5.61 9.44
C SER A 50 7.47 4.58 8.56
N ALA A 51 6.97 3.34 8.50
CA ALA A 51 7.54 2.30 7.64
C ALA A 51 7.27 2.59 6.15
N LEU A 52 6.05 3.04 5.82
CA LEU A 52 5.67 3.43 4.46
C LEU A 52 6.49 4.64 3.99
N GLU A 53 6.66 5.67 4.82
CA GLU A 53 7.49 6.84 4.52
C GLU A 53 8.95 6.45 4.24
N LYS A 54 9.54 5.58 5.08
CA LYS A 54 10.93 5.12 4.91
C LYS A 54 11.12 4.20 3.71
N SER A 55 10.07 3.56 3.21
CA SER A 55 10.16 2.65 2.08
C SER A 55 10.39 3.35 0.74
N GLY A 56 10.12 4.66 0.65
CA GLY A 56 10.14 5.40 -0.61
C GLY A 56 8.99 5.05 -1.57
N LEU A 57 8.05 4.19 -1.16
CA LEU A 57 6.86 3.86 -1.93
C LEU A 57 5.81 4.96 -1.81
N SER A 58 5.14 5.28 -2.92
CA SER A 58 3.93 6.10 -2.86
C SER A 58 2.81 5.30 -2.21
N TYR A 59 2.03 5.92 -1.33
CA TYR A 59 0.89 5.27 -0.70
C TYR A 59 -0.36 6.16 -0.64
N GLN A 60 -1.51 5.52 -0.46
CA GLN A 60 -2.79 6.14 -0.13
C GLN A 60 -3.35 5.46 1.12
N LEU A 61 -3.85 6.26 2.06
CA LEU A 61 -4.39 5.78 3.33
C LEU A 61 -5.91 5.93 3.35
N GLU A 62 -6.62 4.87 3.77
CA GLU A 62 -8.06 4.89 3.98
C GLU A 62 -8.44 4.24 5.32
N VAL A 63 -9.28 4.94 6.09
CA VAL A 63 -9.90 4.40 7.32
C VAL A 63 -11.32 3.97 6.99
N LEU A 64 -11.62 2.68 7.19
CA LEU A 64 -12.84 2.05 6.73
C LEU A 64 -13.44 1.13 7.81
N PRO A 65 -14.74 0.82 7.76
CA PRO A 65 -15.31 -0.24 8.61
C PRO A 65 -14.54 -1.56 8.41
N TRP A 66 -14.26 -2.28 9.50
CA TRP A 66 -13.39 -3.46 9.51
C TRP A 66 -13.67 -4.49 8.38
N PRO A 67 -14.92 -4.91 8.12
CA PRO A 67 -15.19 -5.89 7.05
C PRO A 67 -14.78 -5.37 5.66
N ARG A 68 -14.88 -4.07 5.43
CA ARG A 68 -14.53 -3.43 4.16
C ARG A 68 -13.01 -3.33 4.00
N ALA A 69 -12.31 -2.91 5.05
CA ALA A 69 -10.85 -2.88 5.05
C ALA A 69 -10.27 -4.27 4.75
N PHE A 70 -10.76 -5.31 5.44
CA PHE A 70 -10.32 -6.68 5.23
C PHE A 70 -10.60 -7.16 3.80
N LYS A 71 -11.83 -6.97 3.30
CA LYS A 71 -12.22 -7.32 1.93
C LYS A 71 -11.30 -6.68 0.89
N ILE A 72 -11.06 -5.36 1.01
CA ILE A 72 -10.21 -4.62 0.06
C ILE A 72 -8.77 -5.15 0.09
N ALA A 73 -8.22 -5.43 1.27
CA ALA A 73 -6.87 -5.98 1.38
C ALA A 73 -6.70 -7.39 0.81
N THR A 74 -7.76 -8.21 0.85
CA THR A 74 -7.74 -9.56 0.26
C THR A 74 -7.96 -9.55 -1.25
N GLU A 75 -8.80 -8.65 -1.76
CA GLU A 75 -9.25 -8.68 -3.16
C GLU A 75 -8.46 -7.74 -4.09
N GLN A 76 -7.87 -6.66 -3.56
CA GLN A 76 -7.22 -5.65 -4.38
C GLN A 76 -5.68 -5.77 -4.34
N PRO A 77 -5.00 -5.78 -5.50
CA PRO A 77 -3.54 -5.84 -5.54
C PRO A 77 -2.93 -4.61 -4.88
N ASN A 78 -1.68 -4.75 -4.41
CA ASN A 78 -0.90 -3.68 -3.78
C ASN A 78 -1.59 -3.02 -2.58
N THR A 79 -2.40 -3.79 -1.85
CA THR A 79 -3.13 -3.29 -0.67
C THR A 79 -2.59 -3.95 0.59
N VAL A 80 -2.40 -3.15 1.64
CA VAL A 80 -1.98 -3.61 2.98
C VAL A 80 -3.04 -3.25 4.01
N ILE A 81 -3.43 -4.21 4.84
CA ILE A 81 -4.21 -3.98 6.06
C ILE A 81 -3.28 -4.06 7.27
N PHE A 82 -3.48 -3.19 8.24
CA PHE A 82 -2.68 -3.19 9.47
C PHE A 82 -3.54 -3.10 10.74
N SER A 83 -2.89 -3.44 11.87
CA SER A 83 -3.52 -3.57 13.20
C SER A 83 -4.63 -4.60 13.31
N ILE A 84 -4.60 -5.62 12.44
CA ILE A 84 -5.53 -6.73 12.45
C ILE A 84 -4.95 -7.93 13.22
N VAL A 85 -5.80 -8.65 13.94
CA VAL A 85 -5.41 -9.90 14.60
C VAL A 85 -5.07 -10.97 13.55
N ARG A 86 -3.86 -11.53 13.66
CA ARG A 86 -3.40 -12.67 12.87
C ARG A 86 -4.12 -13.94 13.31
N THR A 87 -4.76 -14.64 12.37
CA THR A 87 -5.42 -15.93 12.62
C THR A 87 -5.26 -16.84 11.41
N ASN A 88 -5.22 -18.16 11.63
CA ASN A 88 -5.08 -19.13 10.54
C ASN A 88 -6.14 -18.95 9.44
N LYS A 89 -7.39 -18.64 9.83
CA LYS A 89 -8.49 -18.43 8.88
C LYS A 89 -8.26 -17.23 7.92
N ARG A 90 -7.43 -16.26 8.30
CA ARG A 90 -7.14 -15.06 7.49
C ARG A 90 -5.84 -15.19 6.68
N GLU A 91 -5.08 -16.26 6.87
CA GLU A 91 -3.84 -16.53 6.13
C GLU A 91 -4.00 -17.63 5.08
N GLN A 92 -5.19 -18.24 5.01
CA GLN A 92 -5.60 -19.19 3.97
C GLN A 92 -6.14 -18.43 2.76
#